data_AF-A0A015LQ09-F1
#
_entry.id   AF-A0A015LQ09-F1
#
_cell.length_a   1.000
_cell.length_b   1.000
_cell.length_c   1.000
_cell.angle_alpha   90.00
_cell.angle_beta   90.00
_cell.angle_gamma   90.00
#
_symmetry.space_group_name_H-M   'P 1'
#
loop_
_entity.id
_entity.type
_entity.pdbx_description
1 polymer ?
#
loop_
_entity_poly.entity_id
_entity_poly.type
_entity_poly.pdbx_seq_one_letter_code
_entity_poly.pdbx_strand_id
1 'polypeptide(L)'
;MQTAINSGLTKHSIHEQNNAFWNLLATVPEKMHHLDLGLFPYMIEFTRNLLKNQGGNALVEKMDTRLAAIPRHHGLKIFHNGLANLARFAALEYRNMMRVMPFVLDGLLDNGGLDSKLIGLYLKWNDMYRKTRKLAFTKKELDNFEKLMKSWAKDFVLIGSYSNNQCQYPKLHHFLYHMIPAIKDYGSPNGWNAETFEFLYKAYIKDPYHISNKRNVNPQILGTVMRKLTLQEVYKTIFLNKPHHFYQSNEVILYKNYNNIPF
;
A
#
# COMPACT_ATOMS: atom_id res chain seq x y z
N MET A 1 14.39 19.06 -11.22
CA MET A 1 13.27 19.74 -11.92
C MET A 1 13.31 21.24 -11.69
N GLN A 2 13.31 21.73 -10.44
CA GLN A 2 13.41 23.16 -10.12
C GLN A 2 14.61 23.87 -10.76
N THR A 3 15.79 23.24 -10.74
CA THR A 3 17.01 23.76 -11.38
C THR A 3 16.86 23.94 -12.89
N ALA A 4 16.09 23.08 -13.55
CA ALA A 4 15.82 23.15 -14.99
C ALA A 4 14.76 24.20 -15.34
N ILE A 5 13.76 24.39 -14.47
CA ILE A 5 12.79 25.48 -14.59
C ILE A 5 13.51 26.84 -14.45
N ASN A 6 14.38 26.96 -13.45
CA ASN A 6 15.12 28.18 -13.17
C ASN A 6 16.18 28.52 -14.23
N SER A 7 16.62 27.54 -15.04
CA SER A 7 17.57 27.75 -16.14
C SER A 7 16.90 28.10 -17.48
N GLY A 8 15.57 28.27 -17.51
CA GLY A 8 14.83 28.70 -18.70
C GLY A 8 14.62 27.61 -19.74
N LEU A 9 14.75 26.32 -19.38
CA LEU A 9 14.45 25.19 -20.26
C LEU A 9 12.95 25.07 -20.61
N THR A 10 12.07 25.81 -19.93
CA THR A 10 10.63 25.86 -20.21
C THR A 10 10.31 26.29 -21.65
N LYS A 11 11.16 27.12 -22.27
CA LYS A 11 11.06 27.55 -23.68
C LYS A 11 11.24 26.43 -24.71
N HIS A 12 11.76 25.29 -24.27
CA HIS A 12 11.94 24.09 -25.09
C HIS A 12 10.88 23.02 -24.78
N SER A 13 9.85 23.37 -23.99
CA SER A 13 8.75 22.45 -23.71
C SER A 13 7.91 22.22 -24.96
N ILE A 14 7.53 20.96 -25.17
CA ILE A 14 6.61 20.54 -26.23
C ILE A 14 5.15 20.93 -25.93
N HIS A 15 4.87 21.36 -24.70
CA HIS A 15 3.56 21.80 -24.27
C HIS A 15 3.48 23.34 -24.33
N GLU A 16 2.52 23.86 -25.09
CA GLU A 16 2.26 25.30 -25.21
C GLU A 16 1.75 25.93 -23.90
N GLN A 17 1.26 25.10 -22.97
CA GLN A 17 0.74 25.54 -21.68
C GLN A 17 1.73 25.27 -20.55
N ASN A 18 1.65 26.09 -19.50
CA ASN A 18 2.42 25.89 -18.28
C ASN A 18 2.05 24.53 -17.67
N ASN A 19 2.96 23.57 -17.77
CA ASN A 19 2.70 22.21 -17.32
C ASN A 19 2.55 22.20 -15.79
N ALA A 20 1.39 21.78 -15.29
CA ALA A 20 1.14 21.66 -13.85
C ALA A 20 2.17 20.76 -13.16
N PHE A 21 2.77 19.79 -13.87
CA PHE A 21 3.85 18.94 -13.38
C PHE A 21 5.13 19.71 -12.98
N TRP A 22 5.33 20.93 -13.46
CA TRP A 22 6.47 21.78 -13.06
C TRP A 22 6.38 22.24 -11.59
N ASN A 23 5.16 22.38 -11.07
CA ASN A 23 4.91 22.88 -9.71
C ASN A 23 4.61 21.75 -8.70
N LEU A 24 4.53 20.51 -9.18
CA LEU A 24 4.30 19.35 -8.33
C LEU A 24 5.64 18.83 -7.81
N LEU A 25 5.80 18.83 -6.49
CA LEU A 25 6.89 18.10 -5.82
C LEU A 25 6.81 16.62 -6.19
N ALA A 26 7.96 15.94 -6.22
CA ALA A 26 8.00 14.50 -6.44
C ALA A 26 7.00 13.80 -5.51
N THR A 27 6.12 12.98 -6.09
CA THR A 27 5.08 12.25 -5.34
C THR A 27 5.72 11.50 -4.18
N VAL A 28 5.15 11.57 -2.98
CA VAL A 28 5.67 10.84 -1.82
C VAL A 28 5.52 9.32 -1.99
N PRO A 29 6.43 8.50 -1.42
CA PRO A 29 6.35 7.04 -1.50
C PRO A 29 5.24 6.53 -0.56
N GLU A 30 3.98 6.66 -1.00
CA GLU A 30 2.84 6.23 -0.20
C GLU A 30 2.69 4.69 -0.20
N LYS A 31 2.19 4.18 0.93
CA LYS A 31 2.23 2.76 1.30
C LYS A 31 1.52 1.83 0.30
N MET A 32 0.36 2.22 -0.23
CA MET A 32 -0.47 1.29 -1.01
C MET A 32 0.16 0.96 -2.37
N HIS A 33 0.54 1.96 -3.15
CA HIS A 33 1.09 1.76 -4.49
C HIS A 33 2.59 1.47 -4.49
N HIS A 34 3.34 1.92 -3.48
CA HIS A 34 4.79 1.64 -3.39
C HIS A 34 5.08 0.32 -2.68
N LEU A 35 4.36 0.00 -1.60
CA LEU A 35 4.65 -1.20 -0.82
C LEU A 35 3.72 -2.34 -1.20
N ASP A 36 2.40 -2.18 -0.99
CA ASP A 36 1.42 -3.27 -1.17
C ASP A 36 1.32 -3.74 -2.63
N LEU A 37 1.14 -2.79 -3.55
CA LEU A 37 0.99 -3.01 -5.01
C LEU A 37 2.30 -2.73 -5.76
N GLY A 38 3.38 -2.43 -5.05
CA GLY A 38 4.64 -2.00 -5.64
C GLY A 38 5.72 -3.02 -5.48
N LEU A 39 6.35 -3.08 -4.30
CA LEU A 39 7.51 -3.93 -4.04
C LEU A 39 7.15 -5.34 -3.59
N PHE A 40 6.08 -5.51 -2.81
CA PHE A 40 5.70 -6.82 -2.30
C PHE A 40 5.32 -7.83 -3.40
N PRO A 41 4.60 -7.45 -4.49
CA PRO A 41 4.33 -8.37 -5.60
C PRO A 41 5.62 -8.92 -6.21
N TYR A 42 6.65 -8.08 -6.37
CA TYR A 42 7.96 -8.55 -6.83
C TYR A 42 8.65 -9.48 -5.85
N MET A 43 8.51 -9.28 -4.53
CA MET A 43 9.04 -10.24 -3.54
C MET A 43 8.44 -11.63 -3.76
N ILE A 44 7.13 -11.71 -3.98
CA ILE A 44 6.43 -12.97 -4.25
C ILE A 44 6.90 -13.59 -5.58
N GLU A 45 6.99 -12.78 -6.64
CA GLU A 45 7.48 -13.23 -7.95
C GLU A 45 8.91 -13.80 -7.85
N PHE A 46 9.81 -13.07 -7.19
CA PHE A 46 11.20 -13.49 -7.00
C PHE A 46 11.29 -14.77 -6.19
N THR A 47 10.43 -14.92 -5.18
CA THR A 47 10.36 -16.16 -4.40
C THR A 47 9.93 -17.34 -5.27
N ARG A 48 8.90 -17.18 -6.11
CA ARG A 48 8.46 -18.23 -7.03
C ARG A 48 9.57 -18.62 -8.03
N ASN A 49 10.27 -17.63 -8.57
CA ASN A 49 11.39 -17.87 -9.49
C ASN A 49 12.56 -18.57 -8.79
N LEU A 50 12.91 -18.16 -7.56
CA LEU A 50 13.90 -18.83 -6.73
C LEU A 50 13.54 -20.30 -6.51
N LEU A 51 12.32 -20.58 -6.05
CA LEU A 51 11.86 -21.95 -5.80
C LEU A 51 11.90 -22.80 -7.08
N LYS A 52 11.49 -22.23 -8.20
CA LYS A 52 11.55 -22.90 -9.51
C LYS A 52 12.99 -23.22 -9.93
N ASN A 53 13.94 -22.32 -9.66
CA ASN A 53 15.35 -22.55 -9.94
C ASN A 53 15.99 -23.61 -9.02
N GLN A 54 15.56 -23.70 -7.76
CA GLN A 54 16.14 -24.63 -6.78
C GLN A 54 15.57 -26.06 -6.88
N GLY A 55 14.27 -26.21 -7.14
CA GLY A 55 13.59 -27.51 -7.11
C GLY A 55 12.41 -27.61 -8.06
N GLY A 56 12.38 -26.78 -9.11
CA GLY A 56 11.34 -26.82 -10.13
C GLY A 56 9.95 -26.44 -9.61
N ASN A 57 8.93 -26.86 -10.35
CA ASN A 57 7.54 -26.56 -10.03
C ASN A 57 7.08 -27.25 -8.72
N ALA A 58 7.72 -28.36 -8.31
CA ALA A 58 7.36 -29.09 -7.10
C ALA A 58 7.48 -28.22 -5.83
N LEU A 59 8.51 -27.37 -5.72
CA LEU A 59 8.64 -26.45 -4.59
C LEU A 59 7.60 -25.32 -4.63
N VAL A 60 7.23 -24.85 -5.81
CA VAL A 60 6.18 -23.83 -5.99
C VAL A 60 4.82 -24.42 -5.61
N GLU A 61 4.53 -25.64 -6.03
CA GLU A 61 3.31 -26.37 -5.66
C GLU A 61 3.25 -26.65 -4.16
N LYS A 62 4.38 -26.98 -3.52
CA LYS A 62 4.48 -27.16 -2.07
C LYS A 62 4.21 -25.85 -1.32
N MET A 63 4.72 -24.72 -1.82
CA MET A 63 4.39 -23.39 -1.28
C MET A 63 2.89 -23.08 -1.41
N ASP A 64 2.32 -23.29 -2.59
CA ASP A 64 0.89 -23.05 -2.86
C ASP A 64 0.00 -23.97 -1.99
N THR A 65 0.42 -25.22 -1.76
CA THR A 65 -0.24 -26.17 -0.85
C THR A 65 -0.20 -25.68 0.61
N ARG A 66 0.96 -25.22 1.09
CA ARG A 66 1.09 -24.64 2.44
C ARG A 66 0.23 -23.40 2.61
N LEU A 67 0.14 -22.53 1.60
CA LEU A 67 -0.76 -21.38 1.60
C LEU A 67 -2.24 -21.78 1.68
N ALA A 68 -2.65 -22.80 0.93
CA ALA A 68 -4.01 -23.30 0.94
C ALA A 68 -4.40 -24.00 2.27
N ALA A 69 -3.41 -24.57 2.97
CA ALA A 69 -3.58 -25.26 4.25
C ALA A 69 -3.75 -24.32 5.46
N ILE A 70 -3.58 -23.00 5.29
CA ILE A 70 -3.72 -22.03 6.37
C ILE A 70 -5.17 -22.07 6.92
N PRO A 71 -5.37 -22.27 8.23
CA PRO A 71 -6.70 -22.31 8.82
C PRO A 71 -7.50 -21.02 8.61
N ARG A 72 -8.82 -21.17 8.57
CA ARG A 72 -9.76 -20.03 8.55
C ARG A 72 -9.58 -19.19 9.81
N HIS A 73 -9.32 -17.90 9.63
CA HIS A 73 -9.33 -16.92 10.71
C HIS A 73 -10.07 -15.65 10.27
N HIS A 74 -10.80 -15.03 11.20
CA HIS A 74 -11.49 -13.78 10.93
C HIS A 74 -10.51 -12.68 10.47
N GLY A 75 -10.81 -12.01 9.35
CA GLY A 75 -9.95 -10.94 8.82
C GLY A 75 -8.67 -11.40 8.10
N LEU A 76 -8.50 -12.71 7.87
CA LEU A 76 -7.45 -13.27 7.01
C LEU A 76 -8.09 -13.93 5.78
N LYS A 77 -7.68 -13.51 4.58
CA LYS A 77 -8.12 -14.14 3.33
C LYS A 77 -7.34 -15.44 3.09
N ILE A 78 -8.05 -16.49 2.66
CA ILE A 78 -7.43 -17.76 2.27
C ILE A 78 -7.14 -17.79 0.78
N PHE A 79 -5.99 -18.36 0.41
CA PHE A 79 -5.54 -18.53 -0.95
C PHE A 79 -5.76 -19.98 -1.41
N HIS A 80 -7.02 -20.37 -1.57
CA HIS A 80 -7.40 -21.76 -1.89
C HIS A 80 -6.81 -22.31 -3.21
N ASN A 81 -6.53 -21.43 -4.17
CA ASN A 81 -5.96 -21.80 -5.47
C ASN A 81 -4.48 -21.40 -5.60
N GLY A 82 -3.77 -21.23 -4.47
CA GLY A 82 -2.40 -20.72 -4.45
C GLY A 82 -2.29 -19.32 -5.07
N LEU A 83 -1.13 -19.03 -5.67
CA LEU A 83 -0.80 -17.72 -6.26
C LEU A 83 -0.91 -17.69 -7.79
N ALA A 84 -1.76 -18.53 -8.40
CA ALA A 84 -1.88 -18.66 -9.84
C ALA A 84 -2.28 -17.38 -10.59
N ASN A 85 -2.85 -16.36 -9.91
CA ASN A 85 -3.32 -15.13 -10.55
C ASN A 85 -2.87 -13.86 -9.81
N LEU A 86 -1.56 -13.73 -9.57
CA LEU A 86 -0.94 -12.58 -8.90
C LEU A 86 -1.36 -11.23 -9.49
N ALA A 87 -1.57 -11.14 -10.80
CA ALA A 87 -1.95 -9.91 -11.50
C ALA A 87 -3.30 -9.32 -11.07
N ARG A 88 -4.16 -10.11 -10.40
CA ARG A 88 -5.50 -9.68 -9.97
C ARG A 88 -5.57 -9.27 -8.50
N PHE A 89 -4.47 -9.40 -7.75
CA PHE A 89 -4.54 -9.14 -6.32
C PHE A 89 -4.62 -7.65 -5.99
N ALA A 90 -5.58 -7.32 -5.13
CA ALA A 90 -5.72 -6.01 -4.50
C ALA A 90 -4.79 -5.87 -3.30
N ALA A 91 -4.57 -4.63 -2.85
CA ALA A 91 -3.68 -4.32 -1.73
C ALA A 91 -4.01 -5.11 -0.46
N LEU A 92 -5.30 -5.35 -0.17
CA LEU A 92 -5.74 -6.14 0.98
C LEU A 92 -5.26 -7.59 0.93
N GLU A 93 -5.19 -8.19 -0.26
CA GLU A 93 -4.76 -9.57 -0.44
C GLU A 93 -3.26 -9.69 -0.16
N TYR A 94 -2.46 -8.76 -0.68
CA TYR A 94 -1.04 -8.69 -0.36
C TYR A 94 -0.77 -8.46 1.13
N ARG A 95 -1.54 -7.58 1.80
CA ARG A 95 -1.43 -7.40 3.26
C ARG A 95 -1.73 -8.67 4.05
N ASN A 96 -2.67 -9.49 3.57
CA ASN A 96 -2.95 -10.80 4.18
C ASN A 96 -1.81 -11.78 3.94
N MET A 97 -1.22 -11.78 2.74
CA MET A 97 -0.02 -12.59 2.44
C MET A 97 1.16 -12.23 3.32
N MET A 98 1.46 -10.93 3.50
CA MET A 98 2.58 -10.46 4.34
C MET A 98 2.59 -11.11 5.73
N ARG A 99 1.39 -11.35 6.30
CA ARG A 99 1.22 -11.96 7.63
C ARG A 99 1.61 -13.44 7.67
N VAL A 100 1.45 -14.16 6.56
CA VAL A 100 1.56 -15.63 6.52
C VAL A 100 2.80 -16.14 5.79
N MET A 101 3.36 -15.35 4.86
CA MET A 101 4.48 -15.78 4.01
C MET A 101 5.70 -16.31 4.78
N PRO A 102 6.17 -15.71 5.89
CA PRO A 102 7.29 -16.29 6.64
C PRO A 102 7.06 -17.75 7.06
N PHE A 103 5.85 -18.09 7.51
CA PHE A 103 5.50 -19.44 7.95
C PHE A 103 5.32 -20.42 6.79
N VAL A 104 4.85 -19.94 5.65
CA VAL A 104 4.72 -20.75 4.43
C VAL A 104 6.09 -21.18 3.92
N LEU A 105 7.06 -20.27 3.98
CA LEU A 105 8.41 -20.46 3.42
C LEU A 105 9.35 -21.19 4.38
N ASP A 106 9.03 -21.26 5.67
CA ASP A 106 9.87 -21.90 6.68
C ASP A 106 10.16 -23.37 6.35
N GLY A 107 11.44 -23.74 6.26
CA GLY A 107 11.87 -25.10 5.91
C GLY A 107 11.30 -25.57 4.57
N LEU A 108 11.16 -24.66 3.60
CA LEU A 108 10.75 -25.01 2.25
C LEU A 108 11.94 -25.42 1.38
N LEU A 109 13.11 -24.82 1.64
CA LEU A 109 14.37 -25.13 0.96
C LEU A 109 15.29 -25.98 1.84
N ASP A 110 15.91 -26.99 1.24
CA ASP A 110 16.86 -27.88 1.95
C ASP A 110 18.19 -27.17 2.28
N ASN A 111 18.53 -26.12 1.52
CA ASN A 111 19.68 -25.27 1.81
C ASN A 111 19.34 -24.27 2.93
N GLY A 112 19.64 -24.65 4.18
CA GLY A 112 19.36 -23.82 5.35
C GLY A 112 19.96 -22.40 5.32
N GLY A 113 21.07 -22.19 4.59
CA GLY A 113 21.66 -20.86 4.41
C GLY A 113 20.86 -19.96 3.47
N LEU A 114 20.21 -20.53 2.46
CA LEU A 114 19.33 -19.81 1.53
C LEU A 114 17.91 -19.65 2.10
N ASP A 115 17.40 -20.69 2.78
CA ASP A 115 16.10 -20.71 3.45
C ASP A 115 16.02 -19.59 4.51
N SER A 116 17.02 -19.51 5.40
CA SER A 116 17.10 -18.46 6.41
C SER A 116 17.19 -17.05 5.83
N LYS A 117 17.88 -16.86 4.69
CA LYS A 117 17.93 -15.57 3.98
C LYS A 117 16.57 -15.21 3.40
N LEU A 118 15.87 -16.16 2.79
CA LEU A 118 14.54 -15.96 2.23
C LEU A 118 13.54 -15.59 3.33
N ILE A 119 13.50 -16.33 4.44
CA ILE A 119 12.63 -16.01 5.57
C ILE A 119 13.00 -14.65 6.17
N GLY A 120 14.30 -14.40 6.34
CA GLY A 120 14.83 -13.11 6.82
C GLY A 120 14.39 -11.92 5.96
N LEU A 121 14.31 -12.08 4.64
CA LEU A 121 13.79 -11.06 3.73
C LEU A 121 12.34 -10.68 4.07
N TYR A 122 11.46 -11.67 4.28
CA TYR A 122 10.06 -11.42 4.63
C TYR A 122 9.88 -10.88 6.05
N LEU A 123 10.69 -11.32 7.01
CA LEU A 123 10.69 -10.76 8.37
C LEU A 123 11.09 -9.28 8.37
N LYS A 124 12.18 -8.94 7.67
CA LYS A 124 12.60 -7.54 7.49
C LYS A 124 11.53 -6.71 6.80
N TRP A 125 10.85 -7.25 5.78
CA TRP A 125 9.71 -6.60 5.14
C TRP A 125 8.60 -6.28 6.14
N ASN A 126 8.20 -7.26 6.95
CA ASN A 126 7.16 -7.08 7.97
C ASN A 126 7.56 -6.04 9.03
N ASP A 127 8.84 -6.00 9.42
CA ASP A 127 9.37 -4.99 10.32
C ASP A 127 9.31 -3.58 9.73
N MET A 128 9.73 -3.43 8.47
CA MET A 128 9.61 -2.17 7.74
C MET A 128 8.15 -1.74 7.61
N TYR A 129 7.27 -2.66 7.20
CA TYR A 129 5.85 -2.39 7.02
C TYR A 129 5.17 -2.00 8.34
N ARG A 130 5.58 -2.60 9.46
CA ARG A 130 5.12 -2.19 10.78
C ARG A 130 5.60 -0.79 11.15
N LYS A 131 6.83 -0.41 10.80
CA LYS A 131 7.36 0.94 11.03
C LYS A 131 6.61 1.99 10.23
N THR A 132 6.26 1.73 8.97
CA THR A 132 5.51 2.71 8.14
C THR A 132 4.14 3.06 8.72
N ARG A 133 3.58 2.20 9.58
CA ARG A 133 2.30 2.43 10.28
C ARG A 133 2.42 3.26 11.56
N LYS A 134 3.63 3.62 12.01
CA LYS A 134 3.81 4.48 13.19
C LYS A 134 3.29 5.89 12.92
N LEU A 135 2.63 6.47 13.91
CA LEU A 135 2.11 7.85 13.84
C LEU A 135 3.19 8.92 13.97
N ALA A 136 4.34 8.59 14.58
CA ALA A 136 5.45 9.50 14.75
C ALA A 136 6.77 8.71 14.81
N PHE A 137 7.88 9.41 14.52
CA PHE A 137 9.23 8.86 14.55
C PHE A 137 10.17 9.78 15.31
N THR A 138 11.01 9.18 16.15
CA THR A 138 12.21 9.85 16.67
C THR A 138 13.36 9.77 15.65
N LYS A 139 14.38 10.63 15.78
CA LYS A 139 15.57 10.60 14.90
C LYS A 139 16.26 9.23 14.90
N LYS A 140 16.44 8.63 16.08
CA LYS A 140 17.02 7.28 16.22
C LYS A 140 16.20 6.21 15.52
N GLU A 141 14.87 6.32 15.56
CA GLU A 141 13.99 5.36 14.87
C GLU A 141 14.05 5.52 13.34
N LEU A 142 14.20 6.75 12.83
CA LEU A 142 14.42 6.99 11.40
C LEU A 142 15.76 6.39 10.95
N ASP A 143 16.83 6.61 11.69
CA ASP A 143 18.15 6.04 11.37
C ASP A 143 18.08 4.50 11.36
N ASN A 144 17.39 3.91 12.33
CA ASN A 144 17.15 2.47 12.38
C ASN A 144 16.28 1.98 11.22
N PHE A 145 15.27 2.76 10.82
CA PHE A 145 14.41 2.42 9.69
C PHE A 145 15.18 2.46 8.38
N GLU A 146 16.01 3.49 8.15
CA GLU A 146 16.87 3.59 6.98
C GLU A 146 17.87 2.43 6.89
N LYS A 147 18.50 2.06 8.01
CA LYS A 147 19.40 0.90 8.08
C LYS A 147 18.67 -0.40 7.73
N LEU A 148 17.45 -0.58 8.25
CA LEU A 148 16.62 -1.74 7.95
C LEU A 148 16.24 -1.78 6.45
N MET A 149 15.84 -0.65 5.87
CA MET A 149 15.53 -0.55 4.43
C MET A 149 16.72 -0.93 3.55
N LYS A 150 17.91 -0.39 3.87
CA LYS A 150 19.15 -0.71 3.16
C LYS A 150 19.53 -2.19 3.31
N SER A 151 19.38 -2.76 4.51
CA SER A 151 19.63 -4.19 4.74
C SER A 151 18.66 -5.07 3.95
N TRP A 152 17.37 -4.76 4.01
CA TRP A 152 16.34 -5.48 3.25
C TRP A 152 16.59 -5.39 1.74
N ALA A 153 16.95 -4.21 1.22
CA ALA A 153 17.18 -4.05 -0.22
C ALA A 153 18.36 -4.89 -0.73
N LYS A 154 19.40 -5.09 0.08
CA LYS A 154 20.50 -6.01 -0.27
C LYS A 154 19.99 -7.45 -0.44
N ASP A 155 19.19 -7.92 0.50
CA ASP A 155 18.59 -9.26 0.42
C ASP A 155 17.60 -9.35 -0.75
N PHE A 156 16.82 -8.30 -0.98
CA PHE A 156 15.84 -8.23 -2.06
C PHE A 156 16.50 -8.35 -3.43
N VAL A 157 17.61 -7.62 -3.65
CA VAL A 157 18.39 -7.69 -4.88
C VAL A 157 19.06 -9.06 -5.02
N LEU A 158 19.57 -9.65 -3.94
CA LEU A 158 20.16 -10.99 -3.95
C LEU A 158 19.14 -12.03 -4.43
N ILE A 159 17.92 -12.02 -3.89
CA ILE A 159 16.85 -12.95 -4.29
C ILE A 159 16.29 -12.60 -5.68
N GLY A 160 16.27 -11.32 -6.05
CA GLY A 160 15.86 -10.87 -7.38
C GLY A 160 16.85 -11.21 -8.50
N SER A 161 18.09 -11.59 -8.19
CA SER A 161 19.06 -12.07 -9.19
C SER A 161 18.62 -13.36 -9.90
N TYR A 162 17.69 -14.11 -9.30
CA TYR A 162 17.03 -15.28 -9.89
C TYR A 162 15.90 -14.91 -10.86
N SER A 163 15.70 -13.61 -11.12
CA SER A 163 14.73 -13.08 -12.09
C SER A 163 15.44 -12.31 -13.20
N ASN A 164 14.81 -12.25 -14.39
CA ASN A 164 15.40 -11.60 -15.56
C ASN A 164 15.44 -10.05 -15.48
N ASN A 165 14.85 -9.44 -14.44
CA ASN A 165 14.54 -8.00 -14.43
C ASN A 165 15.60 -7.10 -13.75
N GLN A 166 16.78 -7.62 -13.38
CA GLN A 166 17.90 -6.87 -12.77
C GLN A 166 17.55 -5.96 -11.56
N CYS A 167 16.36 -6.09 -10.97
CA CYS A 167 15.84 -5.25 -9.88
C CYS A 167 15.82 -3.73 -10.15
N GLN A 168 15.74 -3.28 -11.41
CA GLN A 168 15.72 -1.86 -11.75
C GLN A 168 14.31 -1.24 -11.62
N TYR A 169 13.78 -1.19 -10.39
CA TYR A 169 12.44 -0.67 -10.14
C TYR A 169 12.47 0.78 -9.68
N PRO A 170 11.79 1.72 -10.38
CA PRO A 170 11.63 3.09 -9.91
C PRO A 170 11.05 3.14 -8.49
N LYS A 171 10.13 2.24 -8.15
CA LYS A 171 9.54 2.13 -6.79
C LYS A 171 10.57 1.74 -5.73
N LEU A 172 11.57 0.93 -6.06
CA LEU A 172 12.64 0.56 -5.13
C LEU A 172 13.55 1.75 -4.85
N HIS A 173 13.98 2.45 -5.90
CA HIS A 173 14.71 3.71 -5.77
C HIS A 173 13.91 4.72 -4.94
N HIS A 174 12.64 4.90 -5.29
CA HIS A 174 11.77 5.85 -4.64
C HIS A 174 11.61 5.56 -3.15
N PHE A 175 11.37 4.30 -2.78
CA PHE A 175 11.31 3.88 -1.39
C PHE A 175 12.62 4.09 -0.64
N LEU A 176 13.76 3.72 -1.23
CA LEU A 176 15.07 3.80 -0.57
C LEU A 176 15.55 5.24 -0.33
N TYR A 177 15.36 6.12 -1.30
CA TYR A 177 15.94 7.47 -1.25
C TYR A 177 14.97 8.52 -0.75
N HIS A 178 13.66 8.33 -0.91
CA HIS A 178 12.67 9.39 -0.63
C HIS A 178 11.74 9.07 0.54
N MET A 179 11.73 7.85 1.09
CA MET A 179 10.84 7.54 2.22
C MET A 179 11.24 8.33 3.48
N ILE A 180 12.53 8.34 3.83
CA ILE A 180 13.00 9.06 5.01
C ILE A 180 12.89 10.59 4.86
N PRO A 181 13.30 11.20 3.73
CA PRO A 181 13.02 12.62 3.47
C PRO A 181 11.53 12.95 3.58
N ALA A 182 10.65 12.16 2.94
CA ALA A 182 9.21 12.39 3.03
C ALA A 182 8.72 12.35 4.50
N ILE A 183 9.23 11.42 5.32
CA ILE A 183 8.88 11.36 6.75
C ILE A 183 9.30 12.62 7.50
N LYS A 184 10.46 13.19 7.18
CA LYS A 184 10.95 14.42 7.79
C LYS A 184 10.12 15.63 7.39
N ASP A 185 9.76 15.71 6.11
CA ASP A 185 9.09 16.90 5.54
C ASP A 185 7.60 16.94 5.86
N TYR A 186 6.94 15.78 5.84
CA TYR A 186 5.48 15.71 5.90
C TYR A 186 4.95 14.99 7.16
N GLY A 187 5.78 14.22 7.89
CA GLY A 187 5.37 13.44 9.07
C GLY A 187 5.18 11.92 8.84
N SER A 188 4.15 11.29 9.42
CA SER A 188 3.96 9.83 9.27
C SER A 188 3.47 9.44 7.87
N PRO A 189 3.90 8.29 7.30
CA PRO A 189 3.36 7.77 6.04
C PRO A 189 1.84 7.54 6.05
N ASN A 190 1.23 7.44 7.23
CA ASN A 190 -0.22 7.35 7.35
C ASN A 190 -0.91 8.66 6.93
N GLY A 191 -0.25 9.82 7.04
CA GLY A 191 -0.82 11.13 6.74
C GLY A 191 -1.00 11.43 5.25
N TRP A 192 -0.25 10.76 4.38
CA TRP A 192 -0.33 10.94 2.92
C TRP A 192 -0.63 9.63 2.18
N ASN A 193 -1.34 8.71 2.82
CA ASN A 193 -1.77 7.49 2.14
C ASN A 193 -2.82 7.83 1.05
N ALA A 194 -2.80 7.10 -0.05
CA ALA A 194 -3.77 7.29 -1.13
C ALA A 194 -5.08 6.48 -0.94
N GLU A 195 -5.17 5.64 0.10
CA GLU A 195 -6.30 4.73 0.30
C GLU A 195 -7.63 5.48 0.42
N THR A 196 -7.65 6.58 1.18
CA THR A 196 -8.85 7.41 1.34
C THR A 196 -9.27 8.03 0.01
N PHE A 197 -8.32 8.59 -0.75
CA PHE A 197 -8.61 9.21 -2.04
C PHE A 197 -9.12 8.19 -3.07
N GLU A 198 -8.51 7.01 -3.13
CA GLU A 198 -8.95 5.92 -4.02
C GLU A 198 -10.34 5.40 -3.65
N PHE A 199 -10.64 5.30 -2.36
CA PHE A 199 -11.99 4.95 -1.88
C PHE A 199 -13.03 5.99 -2.30
N LEU A 200 -12.73 7.28 -2.11
CA LEU A 200 -13.62 8.38 -2.50
C LEU A 200 -13.81 8.43 -4.03
N TYR A 201 -12.74 8.30 -4.80
CA TYR A 201 -12.79 8.27 -6.25
C TYR A 201 -13.65 7.11 -6.76
N LYS A 202 -13.49 5.92 -6.17
CA LYS A 202 -14.36 4.79 -6.49
C LYS A 202 -15.83 5.11 -6.19
N ALA A 203 -16.11 5.58 -4.98
CA ALA A 203 -17.47 5.79 -4.49
C ALA A 203 -18.24 6.94 -5.17
N TYR A 204 -17.53 7.98 -5.61
CA TYR A 204 -18.13 9.21 -6.15
C TYR A 204 -17.92 9.40 -7.65
N ILE A 205 -16.95 8.72 -8.26
CA ILE A 205 -16.71 8.81 -9.71
C ILE A 205 -16.96 7.47 -10.38
N LYS A 206 -16.25 6.40 -10.01
CA LYS A 206 -16.35 5.11 -10.72
C LYS A 206 -17.74 4.49 -10.61
N ASP A 207 -18.28 4.36 -9.40
CA ASP A 207 -19.57 3.70 -9.19
C ASP A 207 -20.71 4.46 -9.91
N PRO A 208 -20.85 5.80 -9.75
CA PRO A 208 -21.84 6.57 -10.52
C PRO A 208 -21.61 6.50 -12.04
N TYR A 209 -20.34 6.52 -12.47
CA TYR A 209 -20.00 6.34 -13.87
C TYR A 209 -20.54 4.99 -14.36
N HIS A 210 -20.26 3.88 -13.69
CA HIS A 210 -20.71 2.54 -14.08
C HIS A 210 -22.24 2.41 -14.15
N ILE A 211 -22.97 3.11 -13.28
CA ILE A 211 -24.44 3.13 -13.28
C ILE A 211 -25.00 3.98 -14.44
N SER A 212 -24.28 5.02 -14.87
CA SER A 212 -24.74 5.92 -15.93
C SER A 212 -24.87 5.22 -17.29
N ASN A 213 -25.75 5.75 -18.14
CA ASN A 213 -25.91 5.28 -19.53
C ASN A 213 -24.83 5.84 -20.50
N LYS A 214 -23.79 6.50 -19.97
CA LYS A 214 -22.67 7.11 -20.70
C LYS A 214 -23.00 8.28 -21.65
N ARG A 215 -24.25 8.71 -21.75
CA ARG A 215 -24.64 9.92 -22.53
C ARG A 215 -24.64 11.14 -21.61
N ASN A 216 -23.90 12.20 -21.92
CA ASN A 216 -23.80 13.38 -21.03
C ASN A 216 -23.47 12.98 -19.58
N VAL A 217 -22.31 12.36 -19.41
CA VAL A 217 -21.96 11.60 -18.19
C VAL A 217 -21.79 12.47 -16.95
N ASN A 218 -21.26 13.69 -17.10
CA ASN A 218 -20.95 14.57 -15.97
C ASN A 218 -22.20 14.94 -15.15
N PRO A 219 -23.30 15.43 -15.75
CA PRO A 219 -24.56 15.64 -15.03
C PRO A 219 -25.10 14.40 -14.33
N GLN A 220 -24.94 13.20 -14.92
CA GLN A 220 -25.42 11.96 -14.31
C GLN A 220 -24.61 11.55 -13.09
N ILE A 221 -23.28 11.66 -13.16
CA ILE A 221 -22.40 11.41 -12.02
C ILE A 221 -22.77 12.39 -10.90
N LEU A 222 -22.81 13.69 -11.19
CA LEU A 222 -23.16 14.72 -10.21
C LEU A 222 -24.52 14.47 -9.57
N GLY A 223 -25.56 14.22 -10.39
CA GLY A 223 -26.91 13.94 -9.88
C GLY A 223 -26.98 12.69 -9.00
N THR A 224 -26.23 11.64 -9.35
CA THR A 224 -26.17 10.39 -8.55
C THR A 224 -25.47 10.62 -7.22
N VAL A 225 -24.34 11.35 -7.21
CA VAL A 225 -23.61 11.71 -5.99
C VAL A 225 -24.47 12.59 -5.08
N MET A 226 -25.11 13.62 -5.63
CA MET A 226 -25.99 14.51 -4.87
C MET A 226 -27.12 13.73 -4.19
N ARG A 227 -27.83 12.86 -4.93
CA ARG A 227 -28.87 12.01 -4.35
C ARG A 227 -28.33 11.13 -3.22
N LYS A 228 -27.16 10.52 -3.39
CA LYS A 228 -26.52 9.69 -2.37
C LYS A 228 -26.22 10.49 -1.09
N LEU A 229 -25.65 11.69 -1.23
CA LEU A 229 -25.35 12.57 -0.09
C LEU A 229 -26.63 13.04 0.62
N THR A 230 -27.67 13.44 -0.12
CA THR A 230 -28.97 13.81 0.45
C THR A 230 -29.58 12.66 1.25
N LEU A 231 -29.56 11.44 0.71
CA LEU A 231 -30.07 10.26 1.43
C LEU A 231 -29.28 9.95 2.70
N GLN A 232 -27.95 10.08 2.66
CA GLN A 232 -27.10 9.91 3.85
C GLN A 232 -27.45 10.94 4.93
N GLU A 233 -27.70 12.19 4.54
CA GLU A 233 -28.06 13.24 5.49
C GLU A 233 -29.44 13.00 6.10
N VAL A 234 -30.44 12.70 5.27
CA VAL A 234 -31.79 12.33 5.73
C VAL A 234 -31.75 11.13 6.68
N TYR A 235 -30.96 10.10 6.37
CA TYR A 235 -30.79 8.95 7.25
C TYR A 235 -30.19 9.33 8.60
N LYS A 236 -29.14 10.18 8.63
CA LYS A 236 -28.59 10.69 9.89
C LYS A 236 -29.63 11.45 10.70
N THR A 237 -30.39 12.34 10.06
CA THR A 237 -31.42 13.14 10.73
C THR A 237 -32.52 12.26 11.32
N ILE A 238 -32.99 11.24 10.60
CA ILE A 238 -34.12 10.40 11.03
C ILE A 238 -33.69 9.35 12.07
N PHE A 239 -32.54 8.72 11.90
CA PHE A 239 -32.17 7.52 12.65
C PHE A 239 -31.04 7.72 13.67
N LEU A 240 -30.15 8.71 13.47
CA LEU A 240 -28.99 8.94 14.34
C LEU A 240 -29.18 10.12 15.31
N ASN A 241 -30.13 11.03 15.05
CA ASN A 241 -30.46 12.15 15.94
C ASN A 241 -31.59 11.86 16.96
N LYS A 242 -31.92 10.59 17.24
CA LYS A 242 -32.77 10.29 18.41
C LYS A 242 -31.97 10.59 19.69
N PRO A 243 -32.52 11.34 20.66
CA PRO A 243 -31.80 11.62 21.90
C PRO A 243 -31.53 10.30 22.62
N HIS A 244 -30.25 9.91 22.70
CA HIS A 244 -29.83 8.93 23.68
C HIS A 244 -30.02 9.57 25.06
N HIS A 245 -30.99 9.08 25.83
CA HIS A 245 -31.03 9.31 27.27
C HIS A 245 -29.76 8.70 27.87
N PHE A 246 -28.72 9.52 28.03
CA PHE A 246 -27.54 9.18 28.80
C PHE A 246 -27.96 9.08 30.27
N TYR A 247 -27.92 7.87 30.83
CA TYR A 247 -27.76 7.72 32.27
C TYR A 247 -26.37 8.28 32.61
N GLN A 248 -26.36 9.40 33.32
CA GLN A 248 -25.17 10.05 33.81
C GLN A 248 -24.66 9.25 35.02
N SER A 249 -23.70 8.34 34.81
CA SER A 249 -22.82 7.89 35.89
C SER A 249 -21.53 8.69 35.80
N ASN A 250 -21.31 9.54 36.80
CA ASN A 250 -20.05 10.25 36.99
C ASN A 250 -18.90 9.25 37.03
N GLU A 251 -17.96 9.35 36.07
CA GLU A 251 -16.51 9.35 36.29
C GLU A 251 -15.75 9.17 34.94
N VAL A 252 -14.72 10.01 34.77
CA VAL A 252 -13.67 10.00 33.72
C VAL A 252 -14.01 10.62 32.36
N ILE A 253 -13.54 11.86 32.14
CA ILE A 253 -13.49 12.53 30.83
C ILE A 253 -12.07 12.39 30.25
N LEU A 254 -11.91 11.67 29.14
CA LEU A 254 -10.70 11.66 28.30
C LEU A 254 -11.04 12.09 26.85
N TYR A 255 -10.40 13.22 26.48
CA TYR A 255 -10.03 13.75 25.16
C TYR A 255 -11.04 14.08 24.04
N LYS A 256 -11.18 15.40 23.83
CA LYS A 256 -11.25 16.19 22.58
C LYS A 256 -11.80 15.53 21.30
N ASN A 257 -13.01 15.97 20.94
CA ASN A 257 -13.64 15.85 19.63
C ASN A 257 -12.77 16.39 18.47
N TYR A 258 -12.41 15.52 17.52
CA TYR A 258 -11.91 15.88 16.19
C TYR A 258 -13.08 16.06 15.20
N ASN A 259 -13.99 16.99 15.49
CA ASN A 259 -15.14 17.28 14.61
C ASN A 259 -15.14 18.69 14.03
N ASN A 260 -13.97 19.32 13.85
CA ASN A 260 -13.86 20.59 13.12
C ASN A 260 -12.67 20.54 12.16
N ILE A 261 -12.93 20.06 10.94
CA ILE A 261 -12.16 20.44 9.77
C ILE A 261 -13.15 21.23 8.89
N PRO A 262 -13.02 22.56 8.77
CA PRO A 262 -13.79 23.33 7.80
C PRO A 262 -13.21 23.08 6.41
N PHE A 263 -14.10 22.96 5.42
CA PHE A 263 -13.75 23.05 4.00
C PHE A 263 -13.10 24.39 3.68
#